data_AF-A0A397TVE5-F1
#
_entry.id   AF-A0A397TVE5-F1
#
_cell.length_a   1.000
_cell.length_b   1.000
_cell.length_c   1.000
_cell.angle_alpha   90.00
_cell.angle_beta   90.00
_cell.angle_gamma   90.00
#
_symmetry.space_group_name_H-M   'P 1'
#
loop_
_entity.id
_entity.type
_entity.pdbx_description
1 polymer ?
#
loop_
_entity_poly.entity_id
_entity_poly.type
_entity_poly.pdbx_seq_one_letter_code
_entity_poly.pdbx_strand_id
1 'polypeptide(L)' 'KRRKEIEEIPVGDELRNDMLTSLIVTNTVRDINRTNNGRDNISRPMTDDEIRANLLDSFQGGIDTVSN' A
#
# COMPACT_ATOMS: atom_id res chain seq x y z
N LYS A 1 -3.17 -5.34 -12.41
CA LYS A 1 -4.22 -4.44 -12.95
C LYS A 1 -4.23 -3.11 -12.19
N ARG A 2 -4.58 -3.12 -10.90
CA ARG A 2 -4.63 -1.91 -10.05
C ARG A 2 -3.34 -1.07 -10.02
N ARG A 3 -2.15 -1.70 -9.91
CA ARG A 3 -0.87 -0.97 -9.92
C ARG A 3 -0.67 -0.13 -11.19
N LYS A 4 -0.97 -0.71 -12.36
CA LYS A 4 -0.89 0.01 -13.65
C LYS A 4 -1.85 1.20 -13.70
N GLU A 5 -3.08 1.03 -13.22
CA GLU A 5 -4.05 2.13 -13.14
C GLU A 5 -3.53 3.29 -12.26
N ILE A 6 -2.84 2.99 -11.16
CA ILE A 6 -2.24 4.01 -10.28
C ILE A 6 -1.04 4.69 -10.95
N GLU A 7 -0.25 3.96 -11.72
CA GLU A 7 0.90 4.49 -12.47
C GLU A 7 0.45 5.45 -13.58
N GLU A 8 -0.71 5.21 -14.19
CA GLU A 8 -1.32 6.05 -15.23
C GLU A 8 -1.89 7.37 -14.70
N ILE A 9 -2.30 7.43 -13.42
CA ILE A 9 -2.82 8.65 -12.78
C ILE A 9 -1.64 9.61 -12.50
N PRO A 10 -1.70 10.91 -12.83
CA PRO A 10 -0.65 11.87 -12.51
C PRO A 10 -0.26 11.90 -11.01
N VAL A 11 1.00 12.22 -10.70
CA VAL A 11 1.45 12.37 -9.31
C VAL A 11 0.85 13.64 -8.72
N GLY A 12 0.15 13.52 -7.59
CA GLY A 12 -0.55 14.64 -6.93
C GLY A 12 -2.06 14.61 -7.11
N ASP A 13 -2.56 13.82 -8.08
CA ASP A 13 -3.99 13.57 -8.22
C ASP A 13 -4.50 12.63 -7.13
N GLU A 14 -5.80 12.75 -6.82
CA GLU A 14 -6.44 11.95 -5.80
C GLU A 14 -6.49 10.46 -6.20
N LEU A 15 -6.05 9.61 -5.29
CA LEU A 15 -6.18 8.17 -5.40
C LEU A 15 -7.26 7.68 -4.45
N ARG A 16 -7.91 6.56 -4.81
CA ARG A 16 -8.90 5.93 -3.93
C ARG A 16 -8.26 5.56 -2.59
N ASN A 17 -8.85 6.04 -1.49
CA ASN A 17 -8.42 5.72 -0.13
C ASN A 17 -8.87 4.31 0.27
N ASP A 18 -8.09 3.31 -0.13
CA ASP A 18 -8.30 1.90 0.20
C ASP A 18 -6.97 1.19 0.52
N MET A 19 -7.03 0.08 1.26
CA MET A 19 -5.85 -0.67 1.73
C MET A 19 -4.91 -1.10 0.59
N LEU A 20 -5.46 -1.57 -0.53
CA LEU A 20 -4.64 -2.00 -1.66
C LEU A 20 -3.92 -0.82 -2.29
N THR A 21 -4.60 0.31 -2.46
CA THR A 21 -3.98 1.55 -2.97
C THR A 21 -2.89 2.04 -2.02
N SER A 22 -3.14 2.06 -0.71
CA SER A 22 -2.14 2.42 0.31
C SER A 22 -0.89 1.56 0.21
N LEU A 23 -1.03 0.22 0.21
CA LEU A 23 0.10 -0.72 0.10
C LEU A 23 0.89 -0.57 -1.21
N ILE A 24 0.22 -0.21 -2.31
CA ILE A 24 0.90 0.03 -3.59
C ILE A 24 1.74 1.31 -3.55
N VAL A 25 1.24 2.37 -2.91
CA VAL A 25 1.92 3.68 -2.91
C VAL A 25 2.90 3.86 -1.77
N THR A 26 2.84 3.04 -0.71
CA THR A 26 3.80 3.10 0.40
C THR A 26 5.24 3.05 -0.09
N ASN A 27 6.10 3.89 0.48
CA ASN A 27 7.50 4.08 0.11
C ASN A 27 7.75 4.55 -1.34
N THR A 28 6.71 4.95 -2.09
CA THR A 28 6.84 5.57 -3.42
C THR A 28 6.82 7.09 -3.32
N VAL A 29 7.01 7.77 -4.45
CA VAL A 29 6.85 9.25 -4.53
C VAL A 29 5.42 9.72 -4.21
N ARG A 30 4.43 8.81 -4.27
CA ARG A 30 3.02 9.08 -3.98
C ARG A 30 2.65 8.83 -2.51
N ASP A 31 3.60 8.35 -1.70
CA ASP A 31 3.37 8.11 -0.28
C ASP A 31 3.28 9.44 0.48
N ILE A 32 2.10 9.69 1.06
CA ILE A 32 1.80 10.88 1.86
C ILE A 32 2.68 10.92 3.13
N ASN A 33 3.11 9.75 3.64
CA ASN A 33 3.92 9.62 4.85
C ASN A 33 5.43 9.58 4.56
N ARG A 34 5.86 9.70 3.29
CA ARG A 34 7.27 9.53 2.90
C ARG A 34 8.24 10.42 3.67
N THR A 35 7.85 11.66 3.94
CA THR A 35 8.67 12.64 4.68
C THR A 35 8.81 12.33 6.16
N ASN A 36 7.86 11.59 6.75
CA ASN A 36 7.86 11.24 8.18
C ASN A 36 8.73 10.02 8.49
N ASN A 37 9.04 9.19 7.49
CA ASN A 37 9.76 7.92 7.70
C ASN A 37 11.29 8.07 7.87
N GLY A 38 11.82 9.30 7.90
CA GLY A 38 13.27 9.55 7.91
C GLY A 38 13.89 9.16 6.57
N ARG A 39 14.59 10.10 5.91
CA ARG A 39 15.10 9.90 4.54
C ARG A 39 16.00 8.66 4.37
N ASP A 40 16.59 8.17 5.46
CA ASP A 40 17.52 7.04 5.47
C ASP A 40 16.86 5.67 5.73
N ASN A 41 15.58 5.61 6.12
CA ASN A 41 14.87 4.36 6.45
C ASN A 41 13.72 4.04 5.49
N ILE A 42 13.66 4.69 4.32
CA ILE A 42 12.63 4.39 3.32
C ILE A 42 13.04 3.09 2.61
N SER A 43 12.41 2.00 3.02
CA SER A 43 12.56 0.70 2.36
C SER A 43 12.01 0.75 0.94
N ARG A 44 12.39 -0.20 0.07
CA ARG A 44 11.86 -0.23 -1.30
C ARG A 44 10.33 -0.37 -1.32
N PRO A 45 9.64 0.08 -2.38
CA PRO A 45 8.24 -0.25 -2.60
C PRO A 45 8.01 -1.76 -2.61
N MET A 46 6.83 -2.17 -2.17
CA MET A 46 6.45 -3.59 -2.13
C MET A 46 6.20 -4.14 -3.53
N THR A 47 6.59 -5.39 -3.75
CA THR A 47 6.23 -6.17 -4.94
C THR A 47 4.76 -6.59 -4.89
N ASP A 48 4.21 -7.00 -6.03
CA ASP A 48 2.82 -7.47 -6.08
C ASP A 48 2.58 -8.70 -5.18
N ASP A 49 3.57 -9.58 -5.02
CA ASP A 49 3.44 -10.78 -4.19
C ASP A 49 3.46 -10.43 -2.69
N GLU A 50 4.32 -9.50 -2.27
CA GLU A 50 4.33 -9.00 -0.88
C GLU A 50 3.02 -8.31 -0.53
N ILE A 51 2.44 -7.55 -1.47
CA ILE A 51 1.14 -6.89 -1.26
C ILE A 51 0.02 -7.93 -1.11
N ARG A 52 0.01 -8.97 -1.95
CA ARG A 52 -0.97 -10.06 -1.86
C ARG A 52 -0.87 -10.81 -0.54
N ALA A 53 0.35 -11.13 -0.10
CA ALA A 53 0.59 -11.79 1.18
C ALA A 53 0.09 -10.94 2.36
N ASN A 54 0.39 -9.62 2.36
CA ASN A 54 -0.06 -8.70 3.41
C ASN A 54 -1.59 -8.57 3.47
N LEU A 55 -2.24 -8.46 2.31
CA LEU A 55 -3.70 -8.41 2.24
C LEU A 55 -4.33 -9.71 2.77
N LEU A 56 -3.79 -10.86 2.38
CA LEU A 56 -4.29 -12.16 2.85
C LEU A 56 -4.15 -12.29 4.37
N ASP A 57 -2.99 -11.96 4.92
CA ASP A 57 -2.71 -11.97 6.36
C ASP A 57 -3.66 -11.04 7.13
N SER A 58 -3.84 -9.81 6.62
CA SER A 58 -4.76 -8.83 7.21
C SER A 58 -6.22 -9.32 7.25
N PHE A 59 -6.67 -10.05 6.23
CA PHE A 59 -8.02 -10.62 6.21
C PHE A 59 -8.16 -11.83 7.12
N GLN A 60 -7.17 -12.73 7.13
CA GLN A 60 -7.16 -13.93 7.98
C GLN A 60 -7.26 -13.56 9.46
N GLY A 61 -6.35 -12.68 9.93
CA GLY A 61 -6.36 -12.23 11.32
C GLY A 61 -7.63 -11.47 11.71
N GLY A 62 -8.21 -10.71 10.78
CA GLY A 62 -9.45 -9.99 10.99
C GLY A 62 -10.68 -10.89 11.15
N ILE A 63 -10.80 -11.95 10.33
CA ILE A 63 -11.94 -12.88 10.36
C ILE A 63 -11.87 -13.81 11.58
N ASP A 64 -10.68 -14.33 11.88
CA ASP A 64 -10.49 -15.29 12.98
C ASP A 64 -10.71 -14.63 14.35
N THR A 65 -10.44 -13.32 14.48
CA THR A 65 -10.59 -12.59 15.76
C THR A 65 -12.03 -12.11 16.03
N VAL A 66 -12.84 -11.83 15.00
CA VAL A 66 -14.22 -11.34 15.18
C VAL A 66 -15.25 -12.45 15.35
N SER A 67 -14.88 -13.71 15.10
CA SER A 67 -15.78 -14.87 15.18
C SER A 67 -15.82 -15.53 16.57
N ASN A 68 -15.43 -14.82 17.64
CA ASN A 68 -15.40 -15.32 19.01
C ASN A 68 -16.57 -14.82 19.87
#